data_AF-A0A7S0YSW6-F1
#
_entry.id   AF-A0A7S0YSW6-F1
#
_cell.length_a   1.000
_cell.length_b   1.000
_cell.length_c   1.000
_cell.angle_alpha   90.00
_cell.angle_beta   90.00
_cell.angle_gamma   90.00
#
_symmetry.space_group_name_H-M   'P 1'
#
loop_
_entity.id
_entity.type
_entity.pdbx_description
1 polymer ?
#
loop_
_entity_poly.entity_id
_entity_poly.type
_entity_poly.pdbx_seq_one_letter_code
_entity_poly.pdbx_strand_id
1 'polypeptide(L)'
;NIATVLAFCKEVHEKWEHPLLENRALVYYSSPACQRVFTNTAVMLAAYLMVHHSYQPDEALRPFAQIRPSPFLPYRDATYMEPPSFELYPICCLRGLYRAMRLGWLGAQPVNDFDIEGYEALDDPANL
;
A
#
# COMPACT_ATOMS: atom_id res chain seq x y z
N ASN A 1 4.02 6.61 1.10
CA ASN A 1 3.09 7.65 0.60
C ASN A 1 2.33 7.07 -0.61
N ILE A 2 1.57 7.84 -1.39
CA ILE A 2 0.86 7.30 -2.57
C ILE A 2 1.82 6.87 -3.69
N ALA A 3 2.88 7.65 -3.95
CA ALA A 3 3.91 7.31 -4.92
C ALA A 3 4.55 5.94 -4.62
N THR A 4 4.93 5.68 -3.36
CA THR A 4 5.45 4.37 -2.93
C THR A 4 4.47 3.23 -3.22
N VAL A 5 3.17 3.44 -2.94
CA VAL A 5 2.13 2.43 -3.18
C VAL A 5 2.04 2.12 -4.67
N LEU A 6 1.96 3.15 -5.52
CA LEU A 6 1.83 2.97 -6.96
C LEU A 6 3.10 2.38 -7.60
N ALA A 7 4.27 2.81 -7.17
CA ALA A 7 5.56 2.25 -7.61
C ALA A 7 5.66 0.76 -7.25
N PHE A 8 5.27 0.39 -6.03
CA PHE A 8 5.19 -1.01 -5.62
C PHE A 8 4.19 -1.81 -6.44
N CYS A 9 2.99 -1.26 -6.69
CA CYS A 9 1.97 -1.93 -7.50
C CYS A 9 2.50 -2.22 -8.90
N LYS A 10 3.16 -1.24 -9.52
CA LYS A 10 3.83 -1.37 -10.82
C LYS A 10 4.90 -2.47 -10.79
N GLU A 11 5.83 -2.42 -9.84
CA GLU A 11 6.92 -3.41 -9.74
C GLU A 11 6.39 -4.84 -9.55
N VAL A 12 5.38 -5.02 -8.69
CA VAL A 12 4.76 -6.33 -8.44
C VAL A 12 4.03 -6.83 -9.69
N HIS A 13 3.31 -5.95 -10.37
CA HIS A 13 2.59 -6.31 -11.58
C HIS A 13 3.54 -6.69 -12.72
N GLU A 14 4.64 -5.95 -12.90
CA GLU A 14 5.70 -6.27 -13.87
C GLU A 14 6.30 -7.66 -13.61
N LYS A 15 6.56 -8.02 -12.34
CA LYS A 15 7.04 -9.37 -11.97
C LYS A 15 5.97 -10.44 -12.20
N TRP A 16 4.71 -10.11 -11.94
CA TRP A 16 3.58 -11.02 -12.15
C TRP A 16 3.38 -11.38 -13.62
N GLU A 17 3.55 -10.42 -14.53
CA GLU A 17 3.41 -10.62 -15.98
C GLU A 17 4.70 -11.10 -16.68
N HIS A 18 5.81 -11.19 -15.95
CA HIS A 18 7.11 -11.52 -16.53
C HIS A 18 7.16 -12.97 -17.06
N PRO A 19 7.43 -13.22 -18.36
CA PRO A 19 7.39 -14.56 -18.95
C PRO A 19 8.33 -15.57 -18.28
N LEU A 20 9.53 -15.16 -17.86
CA LEU A 20 10.47 -16.05 -17.15
C LEU A 20 9.98 -16.50 -15.75
N LEU A 21 8.98 -15.83 -15.20
CA LEU A 21 8.38 -16.14 -13.89
C LEU A 21 7.05 -16.89 -14.03
N GLU A 22 6.66 -17.24 -15.26
CA GLU A 22 5.47 -18.04 -15.51
C GLU A 22 5.50 -19.35 -14.71
N ASN A 23 4.34 -19.74 -14.16
CA ASN A 23 4.16 -20.91 -13.29
C ASN A 23 4.97 -20.89 -11.97
N ARG A 24 5.50 -19.74 -11.55
CA ARG A 24 6.14 -19.57 -10.23
C ARG A 24 5.25 -18.79 -9.28
N ALA A 25 5.32 -19.13 -7.99
CA ALA A 25 4.69 -18.34 -6.94
C ALA A 25 5.52 -17.08 -6.67
N LEU A 26 4.90 -15.91 -6.82
CA LEU A 26 5.50 -14.64 -6.41
C LEU A 26 5.36 -14.48 -4.89
N VAL A 27 6.48 -14.34 -4.19
CA VAL A 27 6.52 -14.23 -2.73
C VAL A 27 7.01 -12.83 -2.34
N TYR A 28 6.11 -12.06 -1.73
CA TYR A 28 6.45 -10.78 -1.09
C TYR A 28 6.63 -10.99 0.41
N TYR A 29 7.76 -10.53 0.96
CA TYR A 29 8.11 -10.75 2.35
C TYR A 29 8.81 -9.52 2.96
N SER A 30 8.82 -9.47 4.29
CA SER A 30 9.55 -8.48 5.06
C SER A 30 10.10 -9.09 6.34
N SER A 31 11.03 -8.40 7.01
CA SER A 31 11.54 -8.85 8.31
C SER A 31 10.41 -8.91 9.35
N PRO A 32 10.20 -10.05 10.02
CA PRO A 32 9.19 -10.17 11.07
C PRO A 32 9.60 -9.48 12.38
N ALA A 33 10.85 -9.02 12.49
CA ALA A 33 11.38 -8.43 13.73
C ALA A 33 10.75 -7.06 14.08
N CYS A 34 10.05 -6.42 13.14
CA CYS A 34 9.43 -5.11 13.35
C CYS A 34 7.97 -5.12 12.93
N GLN A 35 7.06 -5.01 13.90
CA GLN A 35 5.61 -5.00 13.64
C GLN A 35 5.18 -3.85 12.73
N ARG A 36 5.85 -2.68 12.81
CA ARG A 36 5.60 -1.54 11.92
C ARG A 36 5.88 -1.88 10.46
N VAL A 37 7.00 -2.57 10.21
CA VAL A 37 7.34 -3.06 8.86
C VAL A 37 6.29 -4.06 8.40
N PHE A 38 5.90 -5.00 9.27
CA PHE A 38 4.90 -6.00 8.91
C PHE A 38 3.52 -5.41 8.58
N THR A 39 3.08 -4.40 9.33
CA THR A 39 1.86 -3.63 9.02
C THR A 39 1.95 -3.00 7.64
N ASN A 40 3.07 -2.32 7.33
CA ASN A 40 3.27 -1.70 6.02
C ASN A 40 3.26 -2.73 4.89
N THR A 41 3.95 -3.86 5.06
CA THR A 41 3.95 -4.97 4.09
C THR A 41 2.52 -5.45 3.79
N ALA A 42 1.71 -5.67 4.82
CA ALA A 42 0.32 -6.09 4.64
C ALA A 42 -0.53 -5.03 3.92
N VAL A 43 -0.35 -3.74 4.25
CA VAL A 43 -1.06 -2.63 3.59
C VAL A 43 -0.65 -2.48 2.13
N MET A 44 0.64 -2.59 1.82
CA MET A 44 1.16 -2.49 0.44
C MET A 44 0.60 -3.61 -0.43
N LEU A 45 0.62 -4.85 0.07
CA LEU A 45 0.05 -5.99 -0.66
C LEU A 45 -1.47 -5.87 -0.82
N ALA A 46 -2.19 -5.42 0.21
CA ALA A 46 -3.62 -5.15 0.11
C ALA A 46 -3.94 -4.04 -0.92
N ALA A 47 -3.13 -2.98 -0.95
CA ALA A 47 -3.28 -1.92 -1.95
C ALA A 47 -3.06 -2.45 -3.38
N TYR A 48 -2.08 -3.33 -3.61
CA TYR A 48 -1.89 -3.99 -4.90
C TYR A 48 -3.11 -4.79 -5.35
N LEU A 49 -3.71 -5.59 -4.45
CA LEU A 49 -4.94 -6.32 -4.74
C LEU A 49 -6.10 -5.38 -5.10
N MET A 50 -6.18 -4.23 -4.46
CA MET A 50 -7.21 -3.24 -4.76
C MET A 50 -6.98 -2.54 -6.10
N VAL A 51 -5.74 -2.16 -6.41
CA VAL A 51 -5.39 -1.41 -7.63
C VAL A 51 -5.45 -2.29 -8.88
N HIS A 52 -4.86 -3.48 -8.85
CA HIS A 52 -4.76 -4.35 -10.06
C HIS A 52 -5.85 -5.42 -10.14
N HIS A 53 -6.41 -5.86 -9.01
CA HIS A 53 -7.40 -6.94 -8.98
C HIS A 53 -8.81 -6.46 -8.59
N SER A 54 -9.01 -5.16 -8.39
CA SER A 54 -10.31 -4.55 -8.03
C SER A 54 -10.94 -5.05 -6.73
N TYR A 55 -10.13 -5.51 -5.78
CA TYR A 55 -10.62 -5.99 -4.48
C TYR A 55 -11.23 -4.85 -3.66
N GLN A 56 -12.23 -5.16 -2.82
CA GLN A 56 -12.66 -4.23 -1.78
C GLN A 56 -11.70 -4.22 -0.58
N PRO A 57 -11.62 -3.13 0.21
CA PRO A 57 -10.70 -3.02 1.34
C PRO A 57 -10.78 -4.19 2.33
N ASP A 58 -12.00 -4.61 2.70
CA ASP A 58 -12.23 -5.70 3.63
C ASP A 58 -11.84 -7.08 3.03
N GLU A 59 -11.95 -7.23 1.71
CA GLU A 59 -11.52 -8.44 1.00
C GLU A 59 -10.01 -8.54 0.91
N ALA A 60 -9.34 -7.42 0.60
CA ALA A 60 -7.89 -7.34 0.51
C ALA A 60 -7.21 -7.61 1.86
N LEU A 61 -7.83 -7.23 2.98
CA LEU A 61 -7.31 -7.50 4.32
C LEU A 61 -7.64 -8.88 4.88
N ARG A 62 -8.67 -9.55 4.36
CA ARG A 62 -9.17 -10.83 4.88
C ARG A 62 -8.08 -11.90 5.08
N PRO A 63 -7.11 -12.09 4.16
CA PRO A 63 -6.07 -13.10 4.33
C PRO A 63 -5.18 -12.85 5.56
N PHE A 64 -4.93 -11.58 5.89
CA PHE A 64 -4.04 -11.21 6.99
C PHE A 64 -4.71 -11.30 8.37
N ALA A 65 -6.06 -11.29 8.42
CA ALA A 65 -6.81 -11.38 9.68
C ALA A 65 -6.58 -12.72 10.42
N GLN A 66 -6.08 -13.74 9.73
CA GLN A 66 -5.78 -15.06 10.29
C GLN A 66 -4.39 -15.14 10.95
N ILE A 67 -3.51 -14.16 10.69
CA ILE A 67 -2.14 -14.16 11.20
C ILE A 67 -2.14 -13.88 12.72
N ARG A 68 -1.32 -14.63 13.47
CA ARG A 68 -1.18 -14.49 14.93
C ARG A 68 0.32 -14.37 15.31
N PRO A 69 0.72 -13.37 16.11
CA PRO A 69 -0.08 -12.21 16.55
C PRO A 69 -0.54 -11.32 15.39
N SER A 70 -1.54 -10.46 15.62
CA SER A 70 -2.06 -9.57 14.56
C SER A 70 -0.93 -8.77 13.91
N PRO A 71 -0.85 -8.72 12.57
CA PRO A 71 0.19 -7.98 11.86
C PRO A 71 -0.02 -6.47 11.94
N PHE A 72 -1.21 -6.03 12.36
CA PHE A 72 -1.64 -4.64 12.27
C PHE A 72 -1.37 -3.87 13.56
N LEU A 73 -0.51 -2.86 13.43
CA LEU A 73 -0.37 -1.75 14.37
C LEU A 73 -1.08 -0.52 13.78
N PRO A 74 -1.81 0.28 14.58
CA PRO A 74 -2.35 1.54 14.10
C PRO A 74 -1.24 2.53 13.72
N TYR A 75 -1.49 3.32 12.68
CA TYR A 75 -0.65 4.46 12.32
C TYR A 75 -0.87 5.61 13.30
N ARG A 76 0.21 6.32 13.61
CA ARG A 76 0.23 7.48 14.50
C ARG A 76 0.58 8.74 13.71
N ASP A 77 0.26 9.88 14.28
CA ASP A 77 0.66 11.17 13.74
C ASP A 77 2.18 11.41 13.90
N ALA A 78 2.68 12.46 13.25
CA ALA A 78 4.11 12.80 13.23
C ALA A 78 4.52 13.73 14.39
N THR A 79 3.71 13.88 15.43
CA THR A 79 4.06 14.71 16.59
C THR A 79 4.98 13.95 17.57
N TYR A 80 5.60 14.73 18.46
CA TYR A 80 6.39 14.19 19.56
C TYR A 80 5.54 13.76 20.77
N MET A 81 4.21 13.84 20.70
CA MET A 81 3.35 13.50 21.83
C MET A 81 3.28 11.99 22.06
N GLU A 82 3.54 11.58 23.30
CA GLU A 82 3.31 10.21 23.75
C GLU A 82 2.43 10.24 25.02
N PRO A 83 1.31 9.48 25.07
CA PRO A 83 0.78 8.60 24.02
C PRO A 83 0.11 9.37 22.86
N PRO A 84 -0.09 8.73 21.69
CA PRO A 84 -0.79 9.36 20.57
C PRO A 84 -2.23 9.71 20.97
N SER A 85 -2.71 10.86 20.50
CA SER A 85 -4.09 11.32 20.75
C SER A 85 -5.12 10.63 19.84
N PHE A 86 -4.67 10.06 18.72
CA PHE A 86 -5.50 9.37 17.74
C PHE A 86 -4.73 8.23 17.06
N GLU A 87 -5.42 7.13 16.80
CA GLU A 87 -4.86 5.95 16.14
C GLU A 87 -5.61 5.68 14.82
N LEU A 88 -4.89 5.72 13.69
CA LEU A 88 -5.45 5.46 12.37
C LEU A 88 -5.21 4.00 11.98
N TYR A 89 -6.28 3.20 11.98
CA TYR A 89 -6.16 1.79 11.59
C TYR A 89 -5.89 1.61 10.09
N PRO A 90 -5.11 0.60 9.69
CA PRO A 90 -4.81 0.29 8.28
C PRO A 90 -6.03 0.20 7.36
N ILE A 91 -7.15 -0.36 7.84
CA ILE A 91 -8.40 -0.44 7.08
C ILE A 91 -8.94 0.95 6.69
N CYS A 92 -8.75 1.97 7.53
CA CYS A 92 -9.17 3.33 7.22
C CYS A 92 -8.36 3.90 6.06
N CYS A 93 -7.05 3.64 6.03
CA CYS A 93 -6.18 4.03 4.91
C CYS A 93 -6.63 3.38 3.60
N LEU A 94 -6.92 2.08 3.62
CA LEU A 94 -7.39 1.35 2.44
C LEU A 94 -8.77 1.84 1.98
N ARG A 95 -9.71 2.11 2.89
CA ARG A 95 -10.99 2.72 2.53
C ARG A 95 -10.82 4.12 1.91
N GLY A 96 -9.87 4.89 2.41
CA GLY A 96 -9.46 6.17 1.80
C GLY A 96 -8.95 5.99 0.37
N LEU A 97 -8.02 5.06 0.15
CA LEU A 97 -7.51 4.70 -1.17
C LEU A 97 -8.63 4.26 -2.12
N TYR A 98 -9.51 3.37 -1.66
CA TYR A 98 -10.66 2.89 -2.43
C TYR A 98 -11.57 4.04 -2.88
N ARG A 99 -11.86 4.98 -1.98
CA ARG A 99 -12.67 6.16 -2.31
C ARG A 99 -11.94 7.09 -3.29
N ALA A 100 -10.64 7.32 -3.11
CA ALA A 100 -9.84 8.14 -4.01
C ALA A 100 -9.82 7.56 -5.44
N MET A 101 -9.67 6.24 -5.58
CA MET A 101 -9.75 5.56 -6.88
C MET A 101 -11.12 5.72 -7.54
N ARG A 102 -12.22 5.57 -6.78
CA ARG A 102 -13.58 5.74 -7.31
C ARG A 102 -13.92 7.17 -7.73
N LEU A 103 -13.26 8.15 -7.14
CA LEU A 103 -13.40 9.56 -7.50
C LEU A 103 -12.45 9.97 -8.65
N GLY A 104 -11.61 9.06 -9.14
CA GLY A 104 -10.65 9.34 -10.20
C GLY A 104 -9.46 10.19 -9.77
N TRP A 105 -9.19 10.31 -8.46
CA TRP A 105 -8.09 11.15 -7.94
C TRP A 105 -6.70 10.64 -8.31
N LEU A 106 -6.59 9.34 -8.62
CA LEU A 106 -5.34 8.70 -9.02
C LEU A 106 -5.23 8.52 -10.54
N GLY A 107 -6.12 9.14 -11.32
CA GLY A 107 -6.23 8.94 -12.77
C GLY A 107 -7.36 8.00 -13.16
N ALA A 108 -7.44 7.68 -14.45
CA ALA A 108 -8.37 6.70 -14.99
C ALA A 108 -8.02 5.30 -14.48
N GLN A 109 -9.01 4.40 -14.40
CA GLN A 109 -8.77 2.99 -14.09
C GLN A 109 -8.51 2.22 -15.40
N PRO A 110 -7.49 1.34 -15.46
CA PRO A 110 -6.50 1.04 -14.42
C PRO A 110 -5.53 2.21 -14.16
N VAL A 111 -5.06 2.34 -12.91
CA VAL A 111 -4.16 3.43 -12.47
C VAL A 111 -2.81 3.33 -13.17
N ASN A 112 -2.71 3.91 -14.37
CA ASN A 112 -1.50 3.87 -15.19
C ASN A 112 -0.91 5.26 -15.45
N ASP A 113 -1.72 6.32 -15.27
CA ASP A 113 -1.38 7.68 -15.72
C ASP A 113 -0.86 8.58 -14.59
N PHE A 114 -0.68 8.05 -13.37
CA PHE A 114 -0.18 8.84 -12.26
C PHE A 114 1.32 9.13 -12.43
N ASP A 115 1.69 10.41 -12.49
CA ASP A 115 3.07 10.86 -12.59
C ASP A 115 3.80 10.72 -11.24
N ILE A 116 4.38 9.54 -11.01
CA ILE A 116 5.14 9.22 -9.79
C ILE A 116 6.39 10.10 -9.68
N GLU A 117 7.11 10.29 -10.78
CA GLU A 117 8.38 11.03 -10.80
C GLU A 117 8.14 12.51 -10.49
N GLY A 118 7.12 13.13 -11.13
CA GLY A 118 6.73 14.50 -10.84
C GLY A 118 6.24 14.68 -9.40
N TYR A 119 5.50 13.71 -8.85
CA TYR A 119 5.05 13.75 -7.45
C TYR A 119 6.24 13.73 -6.48
N GLU A 120 7.21 12.84 -6.68
CA GLU A 120 8.39 12.73 -5.80
C GLU A 120 9.34 13.93 -5.95
N ALA A 121 9.48 14.48 -7.16
CA ALA A 121 10.28 15.68 -7.39
C ALA A 121 9.76 16.89 -6.61
N LEU A 122 8.44 17.02 -6.46
CA LEU A 122 7.80 18.09 -5.68
C LEU A 122 7.88 17.90 -4.17
N ASP A 123 8.10 16.66 -3.70
CA ASP A 123 8.24 16.32 -2.27
C ASP A 123 9.68 16.58 -1.76
N ASP A 124 10.67 16.59 -2.65
CA ASP A 124 12.07 16.86 -2.31
C ASP A 124 12.32 18.36 -2.07
N PRO A 125 12.67 18.77 -0.83
CA PRO A 125 12.93 20.17 -0.52
C PRO A 125 14.15 20.75 -1.27
N ALA A 126 15.02 19.93 -1.85
CA ALA A 126 16.14 20.40 -2.66
C ALA A 126 15.73 20.89 -4.06
N ASN A 127 14.51 20.56 -4.52
CA ASN A 127 13.98 20.98 -5.82
C ASN A 127 13.15 22.28 -5.75
N LEU A 128 13.04 22.89 -4.57
CA LEU A 128 12.32 24.15 -4.31
C LEU A 128 13.23 25.37 -4.36
#